data_AF-C8VU37-F1
#
_entry.id   AF-C8VU37-F1
#
_cell.length_a   1.000
_cell.length_b   1.000
_cell.length_c   1.000
_cell.angle_alpha   90.00
_cell.angle_beta   90.00
_cell.angle_gamma   90.00
#
_symmetry.space_group_name_H-M   'P 1'
#
loop_
_entity.id
_entity.type
_entity.pdbx_description
1 polymer ?
#
loop_
_entity_poly.entity_id
_entity_poly.type
_entity_poly.pdbx_seq_one_letter_code
_entity_poly.pdbx_strand_id
1 'polypeptide(L)'
;MGSNRSYSHFWDLTLRKFFPKRESLSGTTTGSRSQSSWGGPGSSPTDEHTDGFYKYSQEVLEQEKHDGFRLRSSDSTAGSYASALMGPSDRPPLPYTVSAPDWNIFSPYVKYLDELENDSVCDWLGSVLSVWTGVYAVSKVVVMAFMHYGVELEDTPDGILAHTKRAEELVVSNSIIDLIDNTESLYYAVYARLIMEIAAADLCASFTLEVRRLATNSTFILPEPRQLCKILFNCKQALDGSTICVNLNKELVRQHQLDFIRRASDKIQDAGFVLDDLIGYRQHAIKIVSDKSSNFRQKWGKASVLYEMPPENVLALQSEKYLSLSPKPAVQQVVPLLRLPFIEPDTIPTSIRERDIIMDNRQATLAKLEGKCVGEARRTEGRRRLIDLVRERKCICRSVCICAHDCTQDVERHCPCSERLLSLMVAKRRNSVGPLPFGPRCSALAKAIFHGIASVRPDADDIELTAEIDRATMIFIEEVRKQRSANIFSHGAGI
;
A
#
# COMPACT_ATOMS: atom_id res chain seq x y z
N MET A 1 -11.13 -38.95 2.75
CA MET A 1 -9.71 -39.38 2.67
C MET A 1 -8.94 -38.27 1.99
N GLY A 2 -8.06 -37.62 2.76
CA GLY A 2 -7.50 -36.30 2.46
C GLY A 2 -6.31 -36.33 1.50
N SER A 3 -6.27 -35.35 0.62
CA SER A 3 -5.14 -35.03 -0.24
C SER A 3 -4.25 -33.99 0.45
N ASN A 4 -3.33 -34.43 1.31
CA ASN A 4 -2.19 -33.63 1.77
C ASN A 4 -1.22 -33.42 0.59
N ARG A 5 -1.33 -32.29 -0.13
CA ARG A 5 -0.36 -31.92 -1.16
C ARG A 5 0.78 -31.09 -0.55
N SER A 6 1.92 -31.78 -0.33
CA SER A 6 3.32 -31.35 -0.52
C SER A 6 3.74 -29.92 -0.11
N TYR A 7 3.55 -29.54 1.17
CA TYR A 7 4.36 -28.50 1.81
C TYR A 7 5.77 -29.00 2.17
N SER A 8 5.96 -30.31 2.32
CA SER A 8 7.22 -30.93 2.79
C SER A 8 8.40 -30.68 1.85
N HIS A 9 8.21 -30.75 0.53
CA HIS A 9 9.32 -30.68 -0.43
C HIS A 9 10.00 -29.29 -0.47
N PHE A 10 9.24 -28.21 -0.23
CA PHE A 10 9.80 -26.86 -0.17
C PHE A 10 10.52 -26.61 1.15
N TRP A 11 9.99 -27.13 2.26
CA TRP A 11 10.69 -27.13 3.54
C TRP A 11 11.96 -27.98 3.48
N ASP A 12 11.98 -29.12 2.77
CA ASP A 12 13.18 -29.94 2.57
C ASP A 12 14.28 -29.21 1.77
N LEU A 13 13.90 -28.47 0.72
CA LEU A 13 14.83 -27.62 -0.05
C LEU A 13 15.40 -26.47 0.79
N THR A 14 14.57 -25.93 1.67
CA THR A 14 14.92 -24.86 2.60
C THR A 14 15.85 -25.37 3.70
N LEU A 15 15.52 -26.52 4.30
CA LEU A 15 16.32 -27.23 5.31
C LEU A 15 17.69 -27.67 4.79
N ARG A 16 17.79 -28.14 3.54
CA ARG A 16 19.09 -28.49 2.93
C ARG A 16 20.05 -27.31 2.79
N LYS A 17 19.53 -26.07 2.74
CA LYS A 17 20.34 -24.84 2.70
C LYS A 17 20.68 -24.33 4.10
N PHE A 18 19.77 -24.49 5.07
CA PHE A 18 20.01 -24.11 6.46
C PHE A 18 20.94 -25.06 7.20
N PHE A 19 20.87 -26.35 6.87
CA PHE A 19 21.67 -27.40 7.47
C PHE A 19 22.30 -28.24 6.36
N PRO A 20 23.32 -27.72 5.64
CA PRO A 20 24.08 -28.54 4.71
C PRO A 20 24.68 -29.70 5.48
N LYS A 21 24.27 -30.93 5.13
CA LYS A 21 24.90 -32.14 5.69
C LYS A 21 26.39 -32.07 5.40
N ARG A 22 27.21 -32.10 6.46
CA ARG A 22 28.65 -32.28 6.37
C ARG A 22 28.89 -33.70 5.84
N GLU A 23 28.94 -33.86 4.52
CA GLU A 23 29.53 -35.07 3.95
C GLU A 23 31.02 -35.03 4.26
N SER A 24 31.44 -36.01 5.06
CA SER A 24 32.82 -36.31 5.38
C SER A 24 33.64 -36.43 4.10
N LEU A 25 34.72 -35.64 4.02
CA LEU A 25 35.78 -35.80 3.04
C LEU A 25 36.28 -37.26 3.07
N SER A 26 36.08 -37.98 1.98
CA SER A 26 37.00 -39.04 1.54
C SER A 26 37.20 -38.84 0.03
N GLY A 27 38.47 -38.67 -0.34
CA GLY A 27 38.87 -38.01 -1.57
C GLY A 27 38.77 -38.86 -2.83
N THR A 28 38.78 -38.18 -3.97
CA THR A 28 39.81 -38.41 -4.99
C THR A 28 39.92 -37.19 -5.89
N THR A 29 41.17 -36.79 -6.07
CA THR A 29 41.74 -35.72 -6.87
C THR A 29 41.50 -35.94 -8.37
N THR A 30 41.23 -34.87 -9.15
CA THR A 30 42.11 -34.39 -10.25
C THR A 30 41.49 -33.19 -11.00
N GLY A 31 42.31 -32.12 -11.17
CA GLY A 31 42.30 -31.07 -12.22
C GLY A 31 40.99 -30.29 -12.49
N SER A 32 40.92 -28.96 -12.40
CA SER A 32 41.84 -27.97 -12.96
C SER A 32 41.63 -26.62 -12.27
N ARG A 33 42.74 -25.97 -11.92
CA ARG A 33 42.86 -24.65 -11.29
C ARG A 33 43.05 -23.61 -12.40
N SER A 34 42.29 -22.51 -12.34
CA SER A 34 42.77 -21.20 -12.81
C SER A 34 42.38 -20.14 -11.78
N GLN A 35 43.34 -19.83 -10.90
CA GLN A 35 43.36 -18.63 -10.08
C GLN A 35 43.94 -17.49 -10.91
N SER A 36 43.34 -16.30 -10.80
CA SER A 36 44.08 -15.04 -10.95
C SER A 36 43.77 -14.17 -9.74
N SER A 37 44.75 -14.09 -8.86
CA SER A 37 44.87 -13.20 -7.71
C SER A 37 45.61 -11.94 -8.14
N TRP A 38 45.09 -10.76 -7.83
CA TRP A 38 45.81 -9.49 -7.62
C TRP A 38 44.86 -8.61 -6.80
N GLY A 39 45.15 -8.09 -5.60
CA GLY A 39 46.43 -7.76 -4.97
C GLY A 39 46.58 -6.24 -4.91
N GLY A 40 46.02 -5.59 -3.89
CA GLY A 40 46.34 -4.20 -3.55
C GLY A 40 47.77 -4.07 -3.02
N PRO A 41 48.39 -2.89 -3.13
CA PRO A 41 48.67 -2.04 -1.95
C PRO A 41 48.43 -0.55 -2.32
N GLY A 42 48.31 0.45 -1.45
CA GLY A 42 48.96 0.76 -0.17
C GLY A 42 49.10 2.30 -0.13
N SER A 43 49.09 2.87 1.06
CA SER A 43 48.79 4.28 1.38
C SER A 43 49.98 5.26 1.40
N SER A 44 49.69 6.53 1.03
CA SER A 44 50.15 7.84 1.64
C SER A 44 51.61 8.31 1.44
N PRO A 45 52.03 9.58 1.75
CA PRO A 45 51.34 10.81 2.23
C PRO A 45 51.82 12.19 1.63
N THR A 46 51.26 13.32 2.14
CA THR A 46 51.75 14.74 2.23
C THR A 46 51.94 15.58 0.93
N ASP A 47 51.70 16.90 0.83
CA ASP A 47 51.37 17.97 1.80
C ASP A 47 50.75 19.22 1.12
N GLU A 48 50.23 20.07 2.00
CA GLU A 48 49.71 21.45 1.99
C GLU A 48 50.10 22.50 0.93
N HIS A 49 49.09 23.30 0.55
CA HIS A 49 49.05 24.79 0.63
C HIS A 49 47.56 25.21 0.58
N THR A 50 46.91 25.51 1.71
CA THR A 50 46.69 26.82 2.34
C THR A 50 46.13 27.94 1.45
N ASP A 51 44.96 28.40 1.89
CA ASP A 51 44.46 29.79 2.00
C ASP A 51 43.18 30.03 1.17
N GLY A 52 42.06 30.54 1.68
CA GLY A 52 41.72 31.11 2.97
C GLY A 52 40.26 31.59 2.94
N PHE A 53 39.75 31.97 4.12
CA PHE A 53 38.48 32.68 4.38
C PHE A 53 37.17 31.88 4.58
N TYR A 54 37.05 31.39 5.80
CA TYR A 54 35.83 31.45 6.62
C TYR A 54 35.25 32.88 6.64
N LYS A 55 33.93 33.03 6.42
CA LYS A 55 33.01 33.92 7.17
C LYS A 55 31.59 33.86 6.58
N TYR A 56 30.60 33.97 7.47
CA TYR A 56 29.14 34.05 7.25
C TYR A 56 28.35 32.73 7.17
N SER A 57 28.36 32.00 8.29
CA SER A 57 27.12 31.47 8.85
C SER A 57 26.46 32.58 9.68
N GLN A 58 25.12 32.58 9.75
CA GLN A 58 24.28 33.41 10.65
C GLN A 58 23.72 34.72 10.05
N GLU A 59 22.88 34.63 9.01
CA GLU A 59 22.01 35.75 8.61
C GLU A 59 20.72 35.33 7.84
N VAL A 60 20.18 34.13 8.12
CA VAL A 60 18.82 33.72 7.65
C VAL A 60 17.97 33.16 8.80
N LEU A 61 18.30 33.52 10.04
CA LEU A 61 17.50 33.20 11.24
C LEU A 61 17.10 34.45 12.05
N GLU A 62 17.23 35.65 11.47
CA GLU A 62 16.80 36.90 12.10
C GLU A 62 16.03 37.81 11.13
N GLN A 63 15.09 37.21 10.38
CA GLN A 63 14.16 37.99 9.57
C GLN A 63 12.73 37.46 9.69
N GLU A 64 12.26 37.30 10.93
CA GLU A 64 10.83 37.20 11.25
C GLU A 64 10.53 37.52 12.74
N LYS A 65 11.32 38.42 13.34
CA LYS A 65 11.08 38.98 14.68
C LYS A 65 11.40 40.47 14.73
N HIS A 66 10.46 41.28 14.23
CA HIS A 66 10.12 42.63 14.69
C HIS A 66 9.58 43.45 13.50
N ASP A 67 8.28 43.31 13.23
CA ASP A 67 7.46 44.43 12.81
C ASP A 67 6.21 44.42 13.69
N GLY A 68 6.35 45.08 14.85
CA GLY A 68 5.25 45.39 15.74
C GLY A 68 4.74 46.80 15.51
N PHE A 69 3.44 46.97 15.75
CA PHE A 69 2.74 48.23 16.05
C PHE A 69 2.37 49.16 14.89
N ARG A 70 1.18 48.93 14.32
CA ARG A 70 0.15 49.98 14.28
C ARG A 70 -1.20 49.43 14.76
N LEU A 71 -1.50 49.73 16.03
CA LEU A 71 -2.85 49.66 16.58
C LEU A 71 -3.77 50.55 15.75
N ARG A 72 -4.89 49.99 15.30
CA ARG A 72 -6.12 50.74 15.12
C ARG A 72 -7.14 50.13 16.09
N SER A 73 -7.28 50.78 17.23
CA SER A 73 -8.31 50.48 18.22
C SER A 73 -9.68 50.73 17.60
N SER A 74 -10.58 49.77 17.75
CA SER A 74 -12.01 49.98 17.68
C SER A 74 -12.62 49.03 18.69
N ASP A 75 -12.76 49.55 19.91
CA ASP A 75 -13.59 48.99 20.95
C ASP A 75 -15.06 49.00 20.49
N SER A 76 -15.83 48.06 21.02
CA SER A 76 -17.30 47.92 20.92
C SER A 76 -17.79 46.84 19.95
N THR A 77 -17.93 45.62 20.49
CA THR A 77 -19.19 44.83 20.59
C THR A 77 -18.88 43.36 20.87
N ALA A 78 -18.19 43.07 21.98
CA ALA A 78 -17.95 41.71 22.49
C ALA A 78 -19.21 41.05 23.12
N GLY A 79 -20.41 41.42 22.66
CA GLY A 79 -21.68 41.00 23.25
C GLY A 79 -22.82 40.81 22.25
N SER A 80 -22.54 40.63 20.95
CA SER A 80 -23.59 40.60 19.91
C SER A 80 -23.47 39.47 18.88
N TYR A 81 -22.88 38.33 19.25
CA TYR A 81 -22.98 37.09 18.45
C TYR A 81 -23.51 35.88 19.24
N ALA A 82 -23.70 36.00 20.57
CA ALA A 82 -24.33 34.96 21.37
C ALA A 82 -25.88 34.99 21.34
N SER A 83 -26.47 36.02 20.70
CA SER A 83 -27.93 36.22 20.62
C SER A 83 -28.52 36.00 19.24
N ALA A 84 -27.69 35.65 18.23
CA ALA A 84 -28.20 35.06 17.00
C ALA A 84 -28.34 33.55 17.20
N LEU A 85 -29.25 33.16 18.11
CA LEU A 85 -29.95 31.88 18.03
C LEU A 85 -30.75 31.91 16.72
N MET A 86 -30.04 31.72 15.61
CA MET A 86 -30.63 31.12 14.43
C MET A 86 -31.28 29.84 14.94
N GLY A 87 -32.55 29.61 14.58
CA GLY A 87 -33.23 28.35 14.91
C GLY A 87 -32.35 27.14 14.54
N PRO A 88 -32.62 25.94 15.09
CA PRO A 88 -31.82 24.76 14.83
C PRO A 88 -31.55 24.67 13.33
N SER A 89 -30.27 24.73 12.96
CA SER A 89 -29.88 24.74 11.56
C SER A 89 -30.31 23.39 10.99
N ASP A 90 -31.29 23.38 10.09
CA ASP A 90 -31.76 22.18 9.37
C ASP A 90 -30.68 21.63 8.39
N ARG A 91 -29.38 21.81 8.68
CA ARG A 91 -28.25 21.58 7.76
C ARG A 91 -26.98 21.19 8.52
N PRO A 92 -26.22 20.16 8.07
CA PRO A 92 -24.89 19.95 8.62
C PRO A 92 -24.00 21.07 8.05
N PRO A 93 -23.32 21.85 8.89
CA PRO A 93 -22.57 23.02 8.45
C PRO A 93 -21.28 22.66 7.71
N LEU A 94 -20.81 21.41 7.87
CA LEU A 94 -19.53 20.93 7.36
C LEU A 94 -19.72 19.69 6.48
N PRO A 95 -18.83 19.47 5.49
CA PRO A 95 -18.77 18.23 4.71
C PRO A 95 -18.69 17.00 5.61
N TYR A 96 -19.27 15.89 5.15
CA TYR A 96 -19.18 14.60 5.83
C TYR A 96 -17.72 14.20 6.03
N THR A 97 -17.41 13.72 7.23
CA THR A 97 -16.21 12.96 7.59
C THR A 97 -16.61 11.87 8.58
N VAL A 98 -15.84 10.79 8.65
CA VAL A 98 -16.10 9.68 9.57
C VAL A 98 -16.16 10.20 11.00
N SER A 99 -17.23 9.82 11.71
CA SER A 99 -17.49 10.22 13.10
C SER A 99 -17.62 11.73 13.32
N ALA A 100 -18.00 12.47 12.28
CA ALA A 100 -18.47 13.83 12.45
C ALA A 100 -19.78 13.84 13.26
N PRO A 101 -19.88 14.62 14.36
CA PRO A 101 -21.06 14.61 15.23
C PRO A 101 -22.33 15.07 14.49
N ASP A 102 -22.17 15.99 13.53
CA ASP A 102 -23.26 16.54 12.71
C ASP A 102 -23.85 15.51 11.72
N TRP A 103 -23.15 14.40 11.49
CA TRP A 103 -23.50 13.35 10.53
C TRP A 103 -23.92 12.04 11.20
N ASN A 104 -24.30 12.08 12.48
CA ASN A 104 -24.79 10.93 13.22
C ASN A 104 -26.12 10.42 12.63
N ILE A 105 -26.14 9.18 12.11
CA ILE A 105 -27.32 8.53 11.51
C ILE A 105 -28.51 8.37 12.47
N PHE A 106 -28.27 8.38 13.78
CA PHE A 106 -29.34 8.33 14.80
C PHE A 106 -29.95 9.70 15.08
N SER A 107 -29.32 10.78 14.60
CA SER A 107 -29.90 12.11 14.67
C SER A 107 -31.15 12.18 13.78
N PRO A 108 -32.26 12.77 14.24
CA PRO A 108 -33.43 13.04 13.41
C PRO A 108 -33.04 13.78 12.13
N TYR A 109 -32.00 14.61 12.19
CA TYR A 109 -31.52 15.38 11.06
C TYR A 109 -31.04 14.52 9.88
N VAL A 110 -30.16 13.55 10.15
CA VAL A 110 -29.53 12.70 9.13
C VAL A 110 -30.49 11.62 8.64
N LYS A 111 -31.35 11.15 9.54
CA LYS A 111 -32.29 10.05 9.29
C LYS A 111 -33.33 10.35 8.20
N TYR A 112 -33.66 11.62 7.97
CA TYR A 112 -34.64 12.04 6.95
C TYR A 112 -33.99 12.71 5.72
N LEU A 113 -32.65 12.70 5.60
CA LEU A 113 -31.96 13.33 4.46
C LEU A 113 -32.34 12.71 3.11
N ASP A 114 -32.60 11.41 3.09
CA ASP A 114 -32.98 10.68 1.87
C ASP A 114 -34.40 11.02 1.39
N GLU A 115 -35.24 11.64 2.24
CA GLU A 115 -36.64 11.99 1.95
C GLU A 115 -36.79 13.44 1.43
N LEU A 116 -35.71 14.23 1.42
CA LEU A 116 -35.74 15.64 1.01
C LEU A 116 -35.52 15.76 -0.51
N GLU A 117 -36.46 16.37 -1.24
CA GLU A 117 -36.26 16.74 -2.65
C GLU A 117 -35.65 18.15 -2.73
N ASN A 118 -34.32 18.27 -2.65
CA ASN A 118 -33.63 19.56 -2.72
C ASN A 118 -32.27 19.43 -3.43
N ASP A 119 -31.84 20.49 -4.13
CA ASP A 119 -30.53 20.57 -4.81
C ASP A 119 -29.36 20.30 -3.85
N SER A 120 -29.53 20.58 -2.55
CA SER A 120 -28.54 20.31 -1.50
C SER A 120 -28.25 18.83 -1.27
N VAL A 121 -29.17 17.93 -1.64
CA VAL A 121 -28.98 16.48 -1.50
C VAL A 121 -27.88 15.97 -2.42
N CYS A 122 -27.75 16.56 -3.62
CA CYS A 122 -26.67 16.23 -4.54
C CYS A 122 -25.29 16.59 -3.95
N ASP A 123 -25.18 17.73 -3.28
CA ASP A 123 -23.94 18.18 -2.64
C ASP A 123 -23.58 17.31 -1.43
N TRP A 124 -24.57 16.96 -0.60
CA TRP A 124 -24.39 16.05 0.53
C TRP A 124 -23.98 14.65 0.07
N LEU A 125 -24.66 14.11 -0.93
CA LEU A 125 -24.32 12.83 -1.53
C LEU A 125 -22.91 12.88 -2.12
N GLY A 126 -22.53 13.97 -2.80
CA GLY A 126 -21.17 14.18 -3.30
C GLY A 126 -20.12 14.16 -2.19
N SER A 127 -20.39 14.83 -1.07
CA SER A 127 -19.53 14.82 0.11
C SER A 127 -19.37 13.42 0.69
N VAL A 128 -20.46 12.68 0.86
CA VAL A 128 -20.45 11.32 1.42
C VAL A 128 -19.73 10.35 0.48
N LEU A 129 -19.99 10.44 -0.83
CA LEU A 129 -19.33 9.61 -1.84
C LEU A 129 -17.82 9.84 -1.89
N SER A 130 -17.35 11.07 -1.63
CA SER A 130 -15.92 11.38 -1.56
C SER A 130 -15.23 10.56 -0.47
N VAL A 131 -15.78 10.60 0.75
CA VAL A 131 -15.24 9.85 1.91
C VAL A 131 -15.41 8.35 1.71
N TRP A 132 -16.61 7.91 1.30
CA TRP A 132 -16.91 6.51 1.01
C TRP A 132 -15.91 5.92 0.00
N THR A 133 -15.62 6.65 -1.07
CA THR A 133 -14.66 6.21 -2.10
C THR A 133 -13.23 6.16 -1.55
N GLY A 134 -12.83 7.13 -0.73
CA GLY A 134 -11.52 7.15 -0.09
C GLY A 134 -11.31 5.94 0.83
N VAL A 135 -12.27 5.69 1.73
CA VAL A 135 -12.25 4.53 2.62
C VAL A 135 -12.26 3.23 1.82
N TYR A 136 -13.13 3.09 0.82
CA TYR A 136 -13.19 1.91 -0.05
C TYR A 136 -11.87 1.66 -0.80
N ALA A 137 -11.26 2.70 -1.35
CA ALA A 137 -10.00 2.62 -2.08
C ALA A 137 -8.87 2.09 -1.19
N VAL A 138 -8.68 2.69 0.00
CA VAL A 138 -7.66 2.23 0.95
C VAL A 138 -7.95 0.80 1.41
N SER A 139 -9.20 0.50 1.73
CA SER A 139 -9.63 -0.85 2.15
C SER A 139 -9.27 -1.91 1.10
N LYS A 140 -9.52 -1.64 -0.19
CA LYS A 140 -9.15 -2.54 -1.28
C LYS A 140 -7.66 -2.79 -1.40
N VAL A 141 -6.84 -1.74 -1.24
CA VAL A 141 -5.38 -1.85 -1.28
C VAL A 141 -4.86 -2.66 -0.08
N VAL A 142 -5.38 -2.38 1.12
CA VAL A 142 -5.02 -3.08 2.37
C VAL A 142 -5.40 -4.56 2.29
N VAL A 143 -6.62 -4.88 1.87
CA VAL A 143 -7.08 -6.27 1.65
C VAL A 143 -6.17 -6.99 0.66
N MET A 144 -5.77 -6.33 -0.43
CA MET A 144 -4.86 -6.93 -1.41
C MET A 144 -3.47 -7.20 -0.81
N ALA A 145 -2.92 -6.25 -0.06
CA ALA A 145 -1.67 -6.45 0.66
C ALA A 145 -1.78 -7.65 1.61
N PHE A 146 -2.85 -7.70 2.40
CA PHE A 146 -3.14 -8.79 3.33
C PHE A 146 -3.20 -10.16 2.64
N MET A 147 -3.92 -10.26 1.51
CA MET A 147 -3.97 -11.50 0.71
C MET A 147 -2.58 -11.94 0.22
N HIS A 148 -1.74 -11.00 -0.23
CA HIS A 148 -0.39 -11.30 -0.70
C HIS A 148 0.55 -11.85 0.39
N TYR A 149 0.35 -11.46 1.64
CA TYR A 149 1.12 -12.01 2.77
C TYR A 149 0.44 -13.20 3.44
N GLY A 150 -0.72 -13.64 2.97
CA GLY A 150 -1.48 -14.73 3.59
C GLY A 150 -2.08 -14.36 4.94
N VAL A 151 -2.40 -13.07 5.14
CA VAL A 151 -3.20 -12.63 6.29
C VAL A 151 -4.58 -13.26 6.18
N GLU A 152 -5.03 -13.91 7.24
CA GLU A 152 -6.41 -14.38 7.35
C GLU A 152 -7.36 -13.18 7.39
N LEU A 153 -8.22 -13.13 6.38
CA LEU A 153 -9.33 -12.20 6.29
C LEU A 153 -10.60 -12.98 6.65
N GLU A 154 -11.15 -12.67 7.81
CA GLU A 154 -12.28 -13.41 8.35
C GLU A 154 -13.57 -13.07 7.58
N ASP A 155 -14.33 -14.10 7.24
CA ASP A 155 -15.65 -13.98 6.62
C ASP A 155 -16.72 -13.85 7.71
N THR A 156 -16.56 -12.82 8.55
CA THR A 156 -17.56 -12.45 9.56
C THR A 156 -18.37 -11.24 9.07
N PRO A 157 -19.63 -11.08 9.52
CA PRO A 157 -20.45 -9.92 9.16
C PRO A 157 -19.78 -8.57 9.45
N ASP A 158 -19.01 -8.48 10.54
CA ASP A 158 -18.26 -7.28 10.95
C ASP A 158 -16.81 -7.26 10.41
N GLY A 159 -16.52 -8.12 9.44
CA GLY A 159 -15.21 -8.26 8.82
C GLY A 159 -15.01 -7.29 7.65
N ILE A 160 -13.75 -7.00 7.33
CA ILE A 160 -13.39 -6.10 6.23
C ILE A 160 -13.99 -6.59 4.90
N LEU A 161 -13.99 -7.90 4.65
CA LEU A 161 -14.52 -8.47 3.40
C LEU A 161 -16.03 -8.26 3.26
N ALA A 162 -16.79 -8.47 4.35
CA ALA A 162 -18.24 -8.26 4.36
C ALA A 162 -18.59 -6.79 4.12
N HIS A 163 -17.94 -5.85 4.82
CA HIS A 163 -18.16 -4.42 4.60
C HIS A 163 -17.70 -3.94 3.21
N THR A 164 -16.61 -4.51 2.68
CA THR A 164 -16.15 -4.22 1.31
C THR A 164 -17.15 -4.71 0.28
N LYS A 165 -17.75 -5.89 0.47
CA LYS A 165 -18.79 -6.43 -0.42
C LYS A 165 -20.06 -5.57 -0.36
N ARG A 166 -20.50 -5.17 0.84
CA ARG A 166 -21.62 -4.24 1.00
C ARG A 166 -21.34 -2.89 0.33
N ALA A 167 -20.11 -2.38 0.40
CA ALA A 167 -19.71 -1.19 -0.34
C ALA A 167 -19.90 -1.38 -1.86
N GLU A 168 -19.45 -2.52 -2.41
CA GLU A 168 -19.63 -2.82 -3.84
C GLU A 168 -21.10 -2.87 -4.27
N GLU A 169 -21.98 -3.34 -3.41
CA GLU A 169 -23.44 -3.37 -3.62
C GLU A 169 -24.04 -1.95 -3.59
N LEU A 170 -23.53 -1.09 -2.71
CA LEU A 170 -23.97 0.30 -2.55
C LEU A 170 -23.39 1.29 -3.57
N VAL A 171 -22.50 0.86 -4.47
CA VAL A 171 -21.80 1.76 -5.40
C VAL A 171 -22.73 2.62 -6.26
N VAL A 172 -23.93 2.13 -6.58
CA VAL A 172 -24.95 2.87 -7.35
C VAL A 172 -26.06 3.45 -6.47
N SER A 173 -26.02 3.24 -5.16
CA SER A 173 -27.01 3.74 -4.21
C SER A 173 -26.94 5.27 -4.12
N ASN A 174 -28.11 5.88 -3.92
CA ASN A 174 -28.23 7.29 -3.57
C ASN A 174 -28.64 7.47 -2.10
N SER A 175 -28.85 6.40 -1.33
CA SER A 175 -29.14 6.51 0.10
C SER A 175 -27.88 6.98 0.83
N ILE A 176 -27.95 8.18 1.39
CA ILE A 176 -26.90 8.78 2.19
C ILE A 176 -26.69 7.96 3.47
N ILE A 177 -27.77 7.47 4.07
CA ILE A 177 -27.73 6.72 5.33
C ILE A 177 -26.97 5.41 5.14
N ASP A 178 -27.32 4.64 4.11
CA ASP A 178 -26.64 3.37 3.82
C ASP A 178 -25.15 3.56 3.50
N LEU A 179 -24.81 4.64 2.78
CA LEU A 179 -23.43 5.00 2.47
C LEU A 179 -22.65 5.38 3.73
N ILE A 180 -23.23 6.17 4.64
CA ILE A 180 -22.59 6.54 5.91
C ILE A 180 -22.38 5.32 6.80
N ASP A 181 -23.43 4.51 7.02
CA ASP A 181 -23.38 3.31 7.86
C ASP A 181 -22.29 2.33 7.37
N ASN A 182 -22.24 2.08 6.05
CA ASN A 182 -21.21 1.24 5.46
C ASN A 182 -19.81 1.87 5.56
N THR A 183 -19.68 3.18 5.36
CA THR A 183 -18.40 3.90 5.43
C THR A 183 -17.81 3.81 6.84
N GLU A 184 -18.59 4.09 7.87
CA GLU A 184 -18.11 4.03 9.26
C GLU A 184 -17.70 2.61 9.65
N SER A 185 -18.56 1.63 9.34
CA SER A 185 -18.27 0.22 9.64
C SER A 185 -16.99 -0.27 8.94
N LEU A 186 -16.85 0.04 7.64
CA LEU A 186 -15.65 -0.33 6.88
C LEU A 186 -14.40 0.38 7.40
N TYR A 187 -14.51 1.68 7.70
CA TYR A 187 -13.40 2.48 8.23
C TYR A 187 -12.86 1.86 9.52
N TYR A 188 -13.72 1.61 10.52
CA TYR A 188 -13.26 1.11 11.81
C TYR A 188 -12.72 -0.32 11.73
N ALA A 189 -13.36 -1.20 10.94
CA ALA A 189 -12.85 -2.55 10.71
C ALA A 189 -11.45 -2.55 10.07
N VAL A 190 -11.21 -1.70 9.07
CA VAL A 190 -9.91 -1.59 8.39
C VAL A 190 -8.88 -0.91 9.27
N TYR A 191 -9.23 0.21 9.90
CA TYR A 191 -8.32 0.99 10.73
C TYR A 191 -7.79 0.17 11.92
N ALA A 192 -8.68 -0.51 12.63
CA ALA A 192 -8.32 -1.40 13.73
C ALA A 192 -7.38 -2.52 13.27
N ARG A 193 -7.74 -3.22 12.17
CA ARG A 193 -6.92 -4.30 11.62
C ARG A 193 -5.56 -3.81 11.14
N LEU A 194 -5.51 -2.63 10.53
CA LEU A 194 -4.29 -2.05 9.99
C LEU A 194 -3.27 -1.76 11.09
N ILE A 195 -3.69 -1.21 12.24
CA ILE A 195 -2.80 -1.01 13.40
C ILE A 195 -2.21 -2.34 13.88
N MET A 196 -3.04 -3.37 14.01
CA MET A 196 -2.60 -4.71 14.45
C MET A 196 -1.56 -5.29 13.51
N GLU A 197 -1.78 -5.16 12.20
CA GLU A 197 -0.88 -5.71 11.19
C GLU A 197 0.40 -4.89 10.99
N ILE A 198 0.36 -3.56 11.22
CA ILE A 198 1.58 -2.74 11.29
C ILE A 198 2.45 -3.23 12.46
N ALA A 199 1.87 -3.47 13.63
CA ALA A 199 2.60 -3.98 14.79
C ALA A 199 3.19 -5.38 14.53
N ALA A 200 2.41 -6.28 13.92
CA ALA A 200 2.89 -7.61 13.57
C ALA A 200 4.05 -7.57 12.54
N ALA A 201 3.96 -6.72 11.52
CA ALA A 201 5.04 -6.54 10.55
C ALA A 201 6.29 -5.90 11.18
N ASP A 202 6.13 -4.96 12.12
CA ASP A 202 7.23 -4.30 12.85
C ASP A 202 7.96 -5.29 13.77
N LEU A 203 7.23 -6.19 14.43
CA LEU A 203 7.82 -7.29 15.19
C LEU A 203 8.63 -8.21 14.28
N CYS A 204 8.07 -8.61 13.14
CA CYS A 204 8.79 -9.44 12.15
C CYS A 204 10.04 -8.73 11.61
N ALA A 205 9.99 -7.42 11.42
CA ALA A 205 11.11 -6.60 10.97
C ALA A 205 12.28 -6.52 11.96
N SER A 206 12.04 -6.84 13.24
CA SER A 206 13.08 -6.95 14.26
C SER A 206 13.93 -8.21 14.12
N PHE A 207 13.44 -9.21 13.37
CA PHE A 207 14.13 -10.47 13.17
C PHE A 207 14.97 -10.45 11.90
N THR A 208 16.28 -10.37 12.08
CA THR A 208 17.24 -10.37 10.96
C THR A 208 17.73 -11.78 10.68
N LEU A 209 17.23 -12.36 9.59
CA LEU A 209 17.78 -13.58 9.00
C LEU A 209 18.62 -13.19 7.79
N GLU A 210 19.92 -13.48 7.82
CA GLU A 210 20.84 -13.32 6.68
C GLU A 210 20.63 -14.41 5.62
N VAL A 211 19.41 -14.56 5.12
CA VAL A 211 19.09 -15.58 4.12
C VAL A 211 18.84 -14.89 2.80
N ARG A 212 19.74 -15.12 1.84
CA ARG A 212 19.51 -14.76 0.44
C ARG A 212 18.18 -15.39 0.01
N ARG A 213 17.22 -14.54 -0.36
CA ARG A 213 15.88 -14.96 -0.80
C ARG A 213 16.01 -16.12 -1.78
N LEU A 214 15.17 -17.14 -1.62
CA LEU A 214 15.00 -18.16 -2.64
C LEU A 214 14.59 -17.44 -3.93
N ALA A 215 15.40 -17.57 -4.98
CA ALA A 215 15.02 -17.13 -6.31
C ALA A 215 13.83 -17.98 -6.76
N THR A 216 12.63 -17.54 -6.42
CA THR A 216 11.40 -18.07 -7.01
C THR A 216 11.28 -17.47 -8.41
N ASN A 217 10.80 -18.27 -9.37
CA ASN A 217 10.52 -17.84 -10.74
C ASN A 217 9.39 -16.80 -10.84
N SER A 218 9.03 -16.13 -9.74
CA SER A 218 7.99 -15.11 -9.70
C SER A 218 8.54 -13.77 -10.21
N THR A 219 7.89 -13.21 -11.23
CA THR A 219 8.21 -11.89 -11.78
C THR A 219 7.98 -10.73 -10.80
N PHE A 220 7.23 -10.98 -9.72
CA PHE A 220 6.96 -10.06 -8.63
C PHE A 220 7.55 -10.59 -7.33
N ILE A 221 8.18 -9.68 -6.58
CA ILE A 221 8.80 -9.95 -5.29
C ILE A 221 8.08 -9.08 -4.26
N LEU A 222 7.65 -9.69 -3.15
CA LEU A 222 7.01 -8.95 -2.08
C LEU A 222 8.01 -8.09 -1.29
N PRO A 223 7.58 -6.93 -0.78
CA PRO A 223 8.36 -6.10 0.12
C PRO A 223 8.87 -6.88 1.34
N GLU A 224 10.02 -6.47 1.87
CA GLU A 224 10.46 -6.96 3.19
C GLU A 224 9.63 -6.34 4.31
N PRO A 225 9.57 -6.96 5.51
CA PRO A 225 8.75 -6.48 6.62
C PRO A 225 8.90 -4.98 6.93
N ARG A 226 10.14 -4.45 6.92
CA ARG A 226 10.40 -3.02 7.14
C ARG A 226 9.72 -2.11 6.11
N GLN A 227 9.80 -2.51 4.84
CA GLN A 227 9.16 -1.76 3.76
C GLN A 227 7.64 -1.92 3.81
N LEU A 228 7.14 -3.12 4.16
CA LEU A 228 5.72 -3.34 4.37
C LEU A 228 5.15 -2.46 5.48
N CYS A 229 5.86 -2.28 6.60
CA CYS A 229 5.46 -1.36 7.67
C CYS A 229 5.25 0.05 7.13
N LYS A 230 6.17 0.56 6.30
CA LYS A 230 6.02 1.87 5.65
C LYS A 230 4.76 1.93 4.80
N ILE A 231 4.53 0.91 3.96
CA ILE A 231 3.34 0.82 3.09
C ILE A 231 2.06 0.85 3.92
N LEU A 232 1.94 -0.02 4.93
CA LEU A 232 0.74 -0.09 5.77
C LEU A 232 0.53 1.19 6.59
N PHE A 233 1.61 1.81 7.07
CA PHE A 233 1.54 3.09 7.77
C PHE A 233 1.06 4.22 6.86
N ASN A 234 1.49 4.25 5.60
CA ASN A 234 0.99 5.23 4.62
C ASN A 234 -0.50 5.01 4.30
N CYS A 235 -0.97 3.76 4.24
CA CYS A 235 -2.41 3.48 4.16
C CYS A 235 -3.16 4.01 5.39
N LYS A 236 -2.57 3.91 6.59
CA LYS A 236 -3.16 4.46 7.81
C LYS A 236 -3.22 5.98 7.74
N GLN A 237 -2.15 6.65 7.30
CA GLN A 237 -2.12 8.10 7.13
C GLN A 237 -3.17 8.59 6.12
N ALA A 238 -3.44 7.82 5.06
CA ALA A 238 -4.52 8.15 4.12
C ALA A 238 -5.90 8.12 4.80
N LEU A 239 -6.13 7.23 5.78
CA LEU A 239 -7.35 7.19 6.59
C LEU A 239 -7.38 8.29 7.66
N ASP A 240 -6.22 8.65 8.22
CA ASP A 240 -6.08 9.76 9.18
C ASP A 240 -6.24 11.15 8.53
N GLY A 241 -6.34 11.23 7.19
CA GLY A 241 -6.51 12.49 6.48
C GLY A 241 -7.75 13.24 6.95
N SER A 242 -7.63 14.56 7.13
CA SER A 242 -8.73 15.41 7.63
C SER A 242 -9.96 15.42 6.73
N THR A 243 -9.81 15.03 5.46
CA THR A 243 -10.91 14.86 4.51
C THR A 243 -11.66 13.54 4.70
N ILE A 244 -11.08 12.57 5.42
CA ILE A 244 -11.66 11.25 5.67
C ILE A 244 -12.18 11.17 7.10
N CYS A 245 -11.37 11.49 8.09
CA CYS A 245 -11.71 11.38 9.51
C CYS A 245 -11.14 12.55 10.30
N VAL A 246 -12.01 13.28 11.01
CA VAL A 246 -11.62 14.37 11.92
C VAL A 246 -11.63 13.91 13.37
N ASN A 247 -12.66 13.16 13.78
CA ASN A 247 -12.91 12.80 15.17
C ASN A 247 -12.90 11.27 15.35
N LEU A 248 -11.71 10.67 15.37
CA LEU A 248 -11.56 9.23 15.54
C LEU A 248 -12.17 8.73 16.86
N ASN A 249 -13.14 7.82 16.79
CA ASN A 249 -13.67 7.13 17.96
C ASN A 249 -12.73 6.00 18.40
N LYS A 250 -11.90 6.29 19.40
CA LYS A 250 -10.91 5.36 19.95
C LYS A 250 -11.53 4.09 20.55
N GLU A 251 -12.75 4.19 21.08
CA GLU A 251 -13.42 3.06 21.71
C GLU A 251 -13.88 2.04 20.68
N LEU A 252 -14.39 2.47 19.52
CA LEU A 252 -14.72 1.56 18.41
C LEU A 252 -13.47 0.86 17.89
N VAL A 253 -12.36 1.58 17.73
CA VAL A 253 -11.07 0.97 17.36
C VAL A 253 -10.68 -0.13 18.35
N ARG A 254 -10.78 0.17 19.65
CA ARG A 254 -10.46 -0.78 20.73
C ARG A 254 -11.36 -2.02 20.68
N GLN A 255 -12.67 -1.85 20.48
CA GLN A 255 -13.62 -2.95 20.39
C GLN A 255 -13.29 -3.90 19.24
N HIS A 256 -13.07 -3.37 18.03
CA HIS A 256 -12.67 -4.17 16.88
C HIS A 256 -11.35 -4.92 17.10
N GLN A 257 -10.37 -4.29 17.76
CA GLN A 257 -9.10 -4.97 18.08
C GLN A 257 -9.30 -6.09 19.09
N LEU A 258 -10.06 -5.87 20.16
CA LEU A 258 -10.33 -6.90 21.18
C LEU A 258 -11.10 -8.08 20.61
N ASP A 259 -12.09 -7.84 19.74
CA ASP A 259 -12.83 -8.90 19.07
C ASP A 259 -11.94 -9.74 18.15
N PHE A 260 -11.00 -9.11 17.46
CA PHE A 260 -9.99 -9.82 16.68
C PHE A 260 -9.04 -10.63 17.58
N ILE A 261 -8.54 -10.04 18.67
CA ILE A 261 -7.62 -10.72 19.60
C ILE A 261 -8.27 -11.94 20.24
N ARG A 262 -9.53 -11.81 20.68
CA ARG A 262 -10.32 -12.90 21.26
C ARG A 262 -10.41 -14.07 20.28
N ARG A 263 -10.88 -13.83 19.05
CA ARG A 263 -11.00 -14.86 18.02
C ARG A 263 -9.67 -15.53 17.68
N ALA A 264 -8.60 -14.75 17.59
CA ALA A 264 -7.26 -15.30 17.34
C ALA A 264 -6.75 -16.16 18.51
N SER A 265 -7.08 -15.78 19.74
CA SER A 265 -6.73 -16.53 20.95
C SER A 265 -7.49 -17.86 20.99
N ASP A 266 -8.79 -17.84 20.71
CA ASP A 266 -9.64 -19.04 20.65
C ASP A 266 -9.09 -20.05 19.62
N LYS A 267 -8.75 -19.58 18.41
CA LYS A 267 -8.12 -20.41 17.37
C LYS A 267 -6.82 -21.09 17.84
N ILE A 268 -6.00 -20.39 18.61
CA ILE A 268 -4.73 -20.94 19.12
C ILE A 268 -4.97 -21.92 20.26
N GLN A 269 -5.99 -21.68 21.09
CA GLN A 269 -6.40 -22.61 22.12
C GLN A 269 -6.89 -23.93 21.49
N ASP A 270 -7.61 -23.87 20.38
CA ASP A 270 -8.13 -25.05 19.67
C ASP A 270 -7.05 -25.81 18.89
N ALA A 271 -6.19 -25.08 18.15
CA ALA A 271 -5.15 -25.69 17.29
C ALA A 271 -3.87 -26.05 18.05
N GLY A 272 -3.66 -25.48 19.23
CA GLY A 272 -2.42 -25.55 19.99
C GLY A 272 -1.36 -24.56 19.52
N PHE A 273 -0.48 -24.15 20.44
CA PHE A 273 0.67 -23.30 20.15
C PHE A 273 1.97 -24.12 20.19
N VAL A 274 2.74 -24.07 19.10
CA VAL A 274 4.05 -24.72 19.02
C VAL A 274 5.13 -23.65 19.06
N LEU A 275 6.02 -23.73 20.06
CA LEU A 275 7.11 -22.76 20.22
C LEU A 275 8.27 -23.03 19.25
N ASP A 276 8.58 -24.30 19.00
CA ASP A 276 9.72 -24.72 18.18
C ASP A 276 9.41 -24.55 16.69
N ASP A 277 9.78 -23.39 16.15
CA ASP A 277 9.78 -23.14 14.71
C ASP A 277 11.17 -23.37 14.11
N LEU A 278 11.22 -23.68 12.80
CA LEU A 278 12.45 -24.10 12.12
C LEU A 278 13.59 -23.07 12.15
N ILE A 279 13.27 -21.80 12.37
CA ILE A 279 14.22 -20.69 12.32
C ILE A 279 14.35 -19.94 13.66
N GLY A 280 13.62 -20.37 14.71
CA GLY A 280 13.62 -19.74 16.03
C GLY A 280 12.93 -18.38 16.10
N TYR A 281 12.10 -18.03 15.12
CA TYR A 281 11.35 -16.78 15.07
C TYR A 281 10.36 -16.63 16.24
N ARG A 282 9.62 -17.68 16.59
CA ARG A 282 8.57 -17.60 17.63
C ARG A 282 9.19 -17.33 19.00
N GLN A 283 10.31 -17.99 19.30
CA GLN A 283 11.07 -17.73 20.52
C GLN A 283 11.62 -16.30 20.56
N HIS A 284 12.16 -15.80 19.43
CA HIS A 284 12.58 -14.40 19.31
C HIS A 284 11.43 -13.42 19.56
N ALA A 285 10.29 -13.64 18.90
CA ALA A 285 9.10 -12.81 19.02
C ALA A 285 8.60 -12.74 20.47
N ILE A 286 8.44 -13.89 21.13
CA ILE A 286 8.03 -13.93 22.54
C ILE A 286 9.04 -13.18 23.41
N LYS A 287 10.35 -13.41 23.24
CA LYS A 287 11.37 -12.70 24.02
C LYS A 287 11.25 -11.18 23.91
N ILE A 288 11.07 -10.66 22.69
CA ILE A 288 10.90 -9.21 22.45
C ILE A 288 9.61 -8.69 23.08
N VAL A 289 8.52 -9.45 23.00
CA VAL A 289 7.23 -9.04 23.56
C VAL A 289 7.21 -9.17 25.08
N SER A 290 7.83 -10.17 25.69
CA SER A 290 7.88 -10.29 27.16
C SER A 290 8.76 -9.21 27.81
N ASP A 291 9.80 -8.75 27.11
CA ASP A 291 10.71 -7.72 27.59
C ASP A 291 10.11 -6.31 27.49
N LYS A 292 9.70 -5.75 28.63
CA LYS A 292 9.17 -4.38 28.74
C LYS A 292 10.15 -3.30 28.28
N SER A 293 11.46 -3.59 28.31
CA SER A 293 12.50 -2.65 27.89
C SER A 293 12.75 -2.68 26.37
N SER A 294 12.19 -3.66 25.65
CA SER A 294 12.39 -3.78 24.21
C SER A 294 11.84 -2.58 23.45
N ASN A 295 12.51 -2.19 22.36
CA ASN A 295 12.05 -1.09 21.50
C ASN A 295 10.62 -1.31 21.00
N PHE A 296 10.26 -2.55 20.72
CA PHE A 296 8.90 -2.93 20.30
C PHE A 296 7.88 -2.63 21.41
N ARG A 297 8.13 -3.09 22.65
CA ARG A 297 7.23 -2.83 23.78
C ARG A 297 7.14 -1.36 24.14
N GLN A 298 8.26 -0.64 24.12
CA GLN A 298 8.26 0.80 24.38
C GLN A 298 7.48 1.59 23.32
N LYS A 299 7.51 1.15 22.06
CA LYS A 299 6.77 1.77 20.96
C LYS A 299 5.28 1.47 21.05
N TRP A 300 4.91 0.19 21.12
CA TRP A 300 3.53 -0.28 21.00
C TRP A 300 2.76 -0.35 22.33
N GLY A 301 3.45 -0.24 23.47
CA GLY A 301 2.81 -0.15 24.80
C GLY A 301 2.33 1.26 25.16
N LYS A 302 2.52 2.25 24.28
CA LYS A 302 2.07 3.63 24.50
C LYS A 302 0.59 3.78 24.16
N ALA A 303 -0.18 4.37 25.08
CA ALA A 303 -1.61 4.66 24.87
C ALA A 303 -1.89 5.51 23.61
N SER A 304 -0.93 6.31 23.15
CA SER A 304 -1.06 7.13 21.94
C SER A 304 -1.15 6.34 20.63
N VAL A 305 -0.78 5.06 20.63
CA VAL A 305 -0.70 4.24 19.40
C VAL A 305 -2.00 3.50 19.10
N LEU A 306 -3.00 3.58 19.99
CA LEU A 306 -4.33 2.96 19.84
C LEU A 306 -4.21 1.47 19.47
N TYR A 307 -3.30 0.77 20.14
CA TYR A 307 -2.99 -0.63 19.91
C TYR A 307 -3.21 -1.43 21.18
N GLU A 308 -4.14 -2.37 21.11
CA GLU A 308 -4.36 -3.40 22.11
C GLU A 308 -3.41 -4.56 21.85
N MET A 309 -2.45 -4.76 22.75
CA MET A 309 -1.43 -5.77 22.55
C MET A 309 -1.98 -7.18 22.78
N PRO A 310 -1.94 -8.09 21.78
CA PRO A 310 -2.34 -9.47 21.99
C PRO A 310 -1.43 -10.21 22.99
N PRO A 311 -1.88 -11.37 23.49
CA PRO A 311 -1.01 -12.36 24.12
C PRO A 311 0.21 -12.70 23.24
N GLU A 312 1.33 -13.04 23.88
CA GLU A 312 2.63 -13.21 23.23
C GLU A 312 2.62 -14.30 22.15
N ASN A 313 1.95 -15.42 22.42
CA ASN A 313 1.76 -16.53 21.49
C ASN A 313 0.93 -16.12 20.26
N VAL A 314 -0.13 -15.33 20.47
CA VAL A 314 -0.98 -14.79 19.40
C VAL A 314 -0.17 -13.88 18.50
N LEU A 315 0.57 -12.95 19.09
CA LEU A 315 1.37 -11.98 18.33
C LEU A 315 2.55 -12.66 17.60
N ALA A 316 3.19 -13.67 18.20
CA ALA A 316 4.24 -14.46 17.56
C ALA A 316 3.71 -15.17 16.30
N LEU A 317 2.58 -15.87 16.39
CA LEU A 317 1.97 -16.55 15.23
C LEU A 317 1.51 -15.56 14.16
N GLN A 318 0.86 -14.47 14.56
CA GLN A 318 0.35 -13.49 13.60
C GLN A 318 1.45 -12.77 12.84
N SER A 319 2.61 -12.54 13.46
CA SER A 319 3.73 -11.83 12.82
C SER A 319 4.56 -12.74 11.90
N GLU A 320 4.56 -14.05 12.11
CA GLU A 320 5.34 -15.04 11.35
C GLU A 320 5.02 -15.03 9.84
N LYS A 321 3.77 -14.72 9.47
CA LYS A 321 3.34 -14.62 8.06
C LYS A 321 4.09 -13.54 7.28
N TYR A 322 4.79 -12.62 7.92
CA TYR A 322 5.58 -11.59 7.24
C TYR A 322 7.00 -12.01 6.91
N LEU A 323 7.46 -13.17 7.42
CA LEU A 323 8.78 -13.69 7.09
C LEU A 323 8.92 -13.93 5.58
N SER A 324 10.00 -13.41 5.01
CA SER A 324 10.28 -13.49 3.56
C SER A 324 10.49 -14.93 3.05
N LEU A 325 10.76 -15.88 3.94
CA LEU A 325 11.03 -17.28 3.62
C LEU A 325 9.75 -18.13 3.58
N SER A 326 8.69 -17.69 4.25
CA SER A 326 7.44 -18.44 4.33
C SER A 326 6.75 -18.39 2.96
N PRO A 327 6.42 -19.55 2.35
CA PRO A 327 5.69 -19.60 1.09
C PRO A 327 4.42 -18.77 1.17
N LYS A 328 4.22 -17.86 0.23
CA LYS A 328 3.02 -17.03 0.19
C LYS A 328 1.95 -17.70 -0.66
N PRO A 329 0.67 -17.67 -0.23
CA PRO A 329 -0.41 -18.20 -1.05
C PRO A 329 -0.46 -17.46 -2.39
N ALA A 330 -0.73 -18.19 -3.46
CA ALA A 330 -0.89 -17.58 -4.77
C ALA A 330 -2.22 -16.79 -4.81
N VAL A 331 -2.14 -15.47 -4.66
CA VAL A 331 -3.28 -14.53 -4.86
C VAL A 331 -3.95 -14.70 -6.23
N GLN A 332 -3.28 -15.38 -7.16
CA GLN A 332 -3.78 -15.75 -8.49
C GLN A 332 -5.11 -16.51 -8.48
N GLN A 333 -5.48 -17.19 -7.40
CA GLN A 333 -6.76 -17.92 -7.32
C GLN A 333 -7.98 -17.01 -7.03
N VAL A 334 -7.76 -15.82 -6.46
CA VAL A 334 -8.86 -14.95 -5.95
C VAL A 334 -9.15 -13.77 -6.88
N VAL A 335 -8.17 -13.30 -7.64
CA VAL A 335 -8.31 -12.13 -8.52
C VAL A 335 -8.48 -12.57 -9.98
N PRO A 336 -9.52 -12.09 -10.70
CA PRO A 336 -9.72 -12.48 -12.10
C PRO A 336 -8.54 -12.06 -12.97
N LEU A 337 -8.13 -12.95 -13.88
CA LEU A 337 -7.10 -12.66 -14.87
C LEU A 337 -7.66 -11.69 -15.93
N LEU A 338 -7.02 -10.53 -16.06
CA LEU A 338 -7.32 -9.59 -17.13
C LEU A 338 -6.64 -10.04 -18.41
N ARG A 339 -7.41 -10.17 -19.51
CA ARG A 339 -6.83 -10.31 -20.85
C ARG A 339 -6.28 -8.96 -21.29
N LEU A 340 -4.98 -8.78 -21.09
CA LEU A 340 -4.29 -7.54 -21.44
C LEU A 340 -3.80 -7.61 -22.90
N PRO A 341 -3.88 -6.49 -23.65
CA PRO A 341 -3.53 -6.45 -25.06
C PRO A 341 -2.01 -6.35 -25.27
N PHE A 342 -1.25 -7.34 -24.79
CA PHE A 342 0.19 -7.41 -25.06
C PHE A 342 0.46 -7.71 -26.54
N ILE A 343 1.59 -7.20 -27.03
CA ILE A 343 2.11 -7.51 -28.36
C ILE A 343 3.13 -8.63 -28.19
N GLU A 344 2.93 -9.73 -28.92
CA GLU A 344 3.89 -10.84 -28.92
C GLU A 344 5.12 -10.43 -29.75
N PRO A 345 6.36 -10.56 -29.24
CA PRO A 345 7.56 -10.12 -29.94
C PRO A 345 7.71 -10.72 -31.34
N ASP A 346 7.25 -11.96 -31.52
CA ASP A 346 7.35 -12.72 -32.79
C ASP A 346 6.42 -12.19 -33.88
N THR A 347 5.45 -11.34 -33.52
CA THR A 347 4.53 -10.70 -34.50
C THR A 347 5.13 -9.44 -35.11
N ILE A 348 6.24 -8.93 -34.60
CA ILE A 348 6.92 -7.73 -35.08
C ILE A 348 7.96 -8.14 -36.14
N PRO A 349 7.92 -7.57 -37.36
CA PRO A 349 8.92 -7.84 -38.39
C PRO A 349 10.35 -7.61 -37.89
N THR A 350 11.27 -8.53 -38.20
CA THR A 350 12.65 -8.52 -37.69
C THR A 350 13.38 -7.20 -37.95
N SER A 351 13.23 -6.62 -39.15
CA SER A 351 13.86 -5.34 -39.51
C SER A 351 13.35 -4.15 -38.67
N ILE A 352 12.07 -4.18 -38.27
CA ILE A 352 11.49 -3.17 -37.39
C ILE A 352 12.00 -3.39 -35.96
N ARG A 353 12.03 -4.64 -35.50
CA ARG A 353 12.52 -5.00 -34.17
C ARG A 353 13.98 -4.60 -33.96
N GLU A 354 14.87 -4.88 -34.92
CA GLU A 354 16.29 -4.49 -34.86
C GLU A 354 16.45 -2.97 -34.77
N ARG A 355 15.71 -2.21 -35.59
CA ARG A 355 15.73 -0.75 -35.54
C ARG A 355 15.25 -0.23 -34.19
N ASP A 356 14.20 -0.82 -33.64
CA ASP A 356 13.65 -0.47 -32.33
C ASP A 356 14.66 -0.75 -31.20
N ILE A 357 15.35 -1.89 -31.24
CA ILE A 357 16.40 -2.25 -30.27
C ILE A 357 17.55 -1.23 -30.30
N ILE A 358 18.00 -0.81 -31.50
CA ILE A 358 19.04 0.21 -31.64
C ILE A 358 18.58 1.53 -31.01
N MET A 359 17.33 1.93 -31.26
CA MET A 359 16.77 3.16 -30.70
C MET A 359 16.61 3.09 -29.18
N ASP A 360 16.17 1.95 -28.65
CA ASP A 360 16.04 1.71 -27.21
C ASP A 360 17.40 1.77 -26.51
N ASN A 361 18.44 1.16 -27.09
CA ASN A 361 19.81 1.22 -26.57
C ASN A 361 20.38 2.64 -26.59
N ARG A 362 20.14 3.41 -27.67
CA ARG A 362 20.53 4.83 -27.75
C ARG A 362 19.82 5.66 -26.67
N GLN A 363 18.52 5.44 -26.48
CA GLN A 363 17.74 6.14 -25.48
C GLN A 363 18.21 5.82 -24.05
N ALA A 364 18.47 4.55 -23.75
CA ALA A 364 19.00 4.18 -22.45
C ALA A 364 20.42 4.71 -22.22
N THR A 365 21.26 4.73 -23.25
CA THR A 365 22.60 5.33 -23.16
C THR A 365 22.50 6.82 -22.84
N LEU A 366 21.63 7.56 -23.53
CA LEU A 366 21.37 8.97 -23.22
C LEU A 366 20.84 9.14 -21.80
N ALA A 367 19.88 8.32 -21.38
CA ALA A 367 19.34 8.37 -20.01
C ALA A 367 20.45 8.14 -18.96
N LYS A 368 21.35 7.17 -19.17
CA LYS A 368 22.50 6.91 -18.30
C LYS A 368 23.43 8.14 -18.21
N LEU A 369 23.72 8.78 -19.34
CA LEU A 369 24.56 9.99 -19.39
C LEU A 369 23.90 11.18 -18.65
N GLU A 370 22.57 11.27 -18.69
CA GLU A 370 21.80 12.30 -17.98
C GLU A 370 21.48 11.95 -16.52
N GLY A 371 21.94 10.80 -16.01
CA GLY A 371 21.63 10.33 -14.65
C GLY A 371 20.15 9.95 -14.45
N LYS A 372 19.42 9.63 -15.51
CA LYS A 372 18.00 9.24 -15.50
C LYS A 372 17.82 7.76 -15.79
N CYS A 373 16.64 7.23 -15.49
CA CYS A 373 16.26 5.89 -15.97
C CYS A 373 15.59 5.96 -17.35
N VAL A 374 15.68 4.86 -18.13
CA VAL A 374 15.09 4.79 -19.48
C VAL A 374 13.58 5.02 -19.46
N GLY A 375 12.91 4.62 -18.38
CA GLY A 375 11.46 4.80 -18.22
C GLY A 375 11.05 6.26 -18.06
N GLU A 376 11.85 7.09 -17.40
CA GLU A 376 11.65 8.54 -17.31
C GLU A 376 11.91 9.22 -18.66
N ALA A 377 13.01 8.85 -19.33
CA ALA A 377 13.33 9.38 -20.66
C ALA A 377 12.18 9.13 -21.66
N ARG A 378 11.56 7.94 -21.63
CA ARG A 378 10.40 7.59 -22.48
C ARG A 378 9.15 8.44 -22.17
N ARG A 379 8.99 8.91 -20.94
CA ARG A 379 7.87 9.78 -20.54
C ARG A 379 8.06 11.22 -20.99
N THR A 380 9.30 11.71 -21.02
CA THR A 380 9.61 13.09 -21.41
C THR A 380 9.77 13.27 -22.91
N GLU A 381 10.29 12.26 -23.61
CA GLU A 381 10.59 12.35 -25.04
C GLU A 381 9.33 12.45 -25.93
N GLY A 382 8.23 11.79 -25.55
CA GLY A 382 6.94 11.89 -26.25
C GLY A 382 6.86 11.26 -27.65
N ARG A 383 7.95 10.68 -28.19
CA ARG A 383 7.99 10.08 -29.53
C ARG A 383 7.04 8.90 -29.72
N ARG A 384 6.86 8.08 -28.69
CA ARG A 384 5.95 6.91 -28.70
C ARG A 384 4.91 7.06 -27.60
N ARG A 385 3.69 6.59 -27.87
CA ARG A 385 2.66 6.54 -26.82
C ARG A 385 3.09 5.53 -25.76
N LEU A 386 3.04 5.94 -24.50
CA LEU A 386 3.44 5.08 -23.37
C LEU A 386 2.73 3.73 -23.34
N ILE A 387 1.46 3.67 -23.78
CA ILE A 387 0.71 2.42 -23.78
C ILE A 387 1.30 1.41 -24.77
N ASP A 388 1.81 1.86 -25.91
CA ASP A 388 2.36 0.97 -26.95
C ASP A 388 3.69 0.38 -26.46
N LEU A 389 4.52 1.20 -25.79
CA LEU A 389 5.74 0.72 -25.10
C LEU A 389 5.41 -0.37 -24.06
N VAL A 390 4.38 -0.15 -23.23
CA VAL A 390 3.99 -1.12 -22.21
C VAL A 390 3.42 -2.41 -22.82
N ARG A 391 2.68 -2.32 -23.94
CA ARG A 391 2.19 -3.50 -24.69
C ARG A 391 3.34 -4.35 -25.25
N GLU A 392 4.46 -3.73 -25.60
CA GLU A 392 5.71 -4.39 -25.96
C GLU A 392 6.57 -4.77 -24.74
N ARG A 393 6.00 -4.69 -23.53
CA ARG A 393 6.67 -4.99 -22.24
C ARG A 393 7.90 -4.10 -21.95
N LYS A 394 8.03 -2.96 -22.62
CA LYS A 394 9.11 -1.99 -22.40
C LYS A 394 8.86 -1.18 -21.12
N CYS A 395 9.95 -0.87 -20.40
CA CYS A 395 9.88 -0.11 -19.16
C CYS A 395 9.48 1.35 -19.38
N ILE A 396 8.50 1.82 -18.61
CA ILE A 396 8.14 3.24 -18.47
C ILE A 396 8.15 3.68 -16.99
N CYS A 397 8.80 2.94 -16.10
CA CYS A 397 8.78 3.24 -14.67
C CYS A 397 9.58 4.52 -14.35
N ARG A 398 9.22 5.18 -13.25
CA ARG A 398 10.03 6.26 -12.65
C ARG A 398 11.25 5.67 -11.93
N SER A 399 12.27 6.48 -11.66
CA SER A 399 13.51 6.10 -10.97
C SER A 399 13.29 5.49 -9.58
N VAL A 400 12.19 5.86 -8.92
CA VAL A 400 11.74 5.33 -7.62
C VAL A 400 11.23 3.90 -7.68
N CYS A 401 11.09 3.31 -8.87
CA CYS A 401 10.69 1.92 -9.03
C CYS A 401 11.91 0.99 -8.96
N ILE A 402 11.77 -0.15 -8.26
CA ILE A 402 12.83 -1.16 -8.12
C ILE A 402 13.36 -1.66 -9.47
N CYS A 403 12.52 -1.77 -10.50
CA CYS A 403 12.97 -2.24 -11.81
C CYS A 403 13.70 -1.18 -12.66
N ALA A 404 13.72 0.09 -12.24
CA ALA A 404 14.16 1.20 -13.08
C ALA A 404 15.63 1.07 -13.50
N HIS A 405 16.51 0.69 -12.57
CA HIS A 405 17.93 0.51 -12.84
C HIS A 405 18.16 -0.66 -13.80
N ASP A 406 17.64 -1.84 -13.46
CA ASP A 406 17.78 -3.05 -14.27
C ASP A 406 17.29 -2.86 -15.71
N CYS A 407 16.10 -2.25 -15.89
CA CYS A 407 15.54 -2.01 -17.22
C CYS A 407 16.30 -0.93 -18.01
N THR A 408 17.10 -0.10 -17.31
CA THR A 408 17.98 0.88 -17.96
C THR A 408 19.29 0.23 -18.37
N GLN A 409 19.77 -0.77 -17.62
CA GLN A 409 20.97 -1.52 -17.98
C GLN A 409 20.73 -2.50 -19.13
N ASP A 410 19.60 -3.20 -19.08
CA ASP A 410 19.14 -4.12 -20.11
C ASP A 410 17.77 -3.66 -20.63
N VAL A 411 17.77 -3.03 -21.80
CA VAL A 411 16.56 -2.48 -22.43
C VAL A 411 15.70 -3.52 -23.14
N GLU A 412 16.27 -4.68 -23.45
CA GLU A 412 15.58 -5.79 -24.11
C GLU A 412 14.84 -6.67 -23.09
N ARG A 413 15.27 -6.63 -21.83
CA ARG A 413 14.55 -7.27 -20.72
C ARG A 413 13.09 -6.82 -20.66
N HIS A 414 12.19 -7.80 -20.52
CA HIS A 414 10.80 -7.53 -20.18
C HIS A 414 10.68 -6.83 -18.82
N CYS A 415 10.01 -5.69 -18.81
CA CYS A 415 9.76 -4.95 -17.58
C CYS A 415 8.76 -5.72 -16.70
N PRO A 416 9.10 -6.04 -15.43
CA PRO A 416 8.18 -6.74 -14.52
C PRO A 416 6.96 -5.90 -14.15
N CYS A 417 7.00 -4.58 -14.36
CA CYS A 417 5.88 -3.68 -14.10
C CYS A 417 4.89 -3.57 -15.27
N SER A 418 5.17 -4.18 -16.42
CA SER A 418 4.36 -4.03 -17.63
C SER A 418 2.90 -4.43 -17.44
N GLU A 419 2.63 -5.57 -16.77
CA GLU A 419 1.26 -6.05 -16.50
C GLU A 419 0.45 -5.07 -15.63
N ARG A 420 1.02 -4.62 -14.51
CA ARG A 420 0.34 -3.65 -13.64
C ARG A 420 0.09 -2.33 -14.35
N LEU A 421 1.08 -1.83 -15.10
CA LEU A 421 0.97 -0.56 -15.81
C LEU A 421 -0.09 -0.65 -16.91
N LEU A 422 -0.09 -1.73 -17.68
CA LEU A 422 -1.09 -1.92 -18.75
C LEU A 422 -2.49 -2.03 -18.17
N SER A 423 -2.67 -2.76 -17.06
CA SER A 423 -3.95 -2.87 -16.36
C SER A 423 -4.49 -1.50 -15.96
N LEU A 424 -3.67 -0.67 -15.33
CA LEU A 424 -4.05 0.68 -14.91
C LEU A 424 -4.32 1.61 -16.10
N MET A 425 -3.50 1.53 -17.16
CA MET A 425 -3.67 2.35 -18.36
C MET A 425 -4.94 2.01 -19.14
N VAL A 426 -5.27 0.72 -19.27
CA VAL A 426 -6.53 0.26 -19.90
C VAL A 426 -7.73 0.74 -19.07
N ALA A 427 -7.64 0.63 -17.73
CA ALA A 427 -8.70 1.08 -16.84
C ALA A 427 -8.89 2.62 -16.85
N LYS A 428 -7.81 3.40 -16.97
CA LYS A 428 -7.93 4.86 -17.14
C LYS A 428 -8.58 5.23 -18.47
N ARG A 429 -8.18 4.56 -19.57
CA ARG A 429 -8.62 4.90 -20.93
C ARG A 429 -10.05 4.49 -21.28
N ARG A 430 -10.66 3.52 -20.58
CA ARG A 430 -12.04 3.13 -20.88
C ARG A 430 -13.00 4.28 -20.56
N ASN A 431 -13.95 4.54 -21.46
CA ASN A 431 -15.01 5.53 -21.25
C ASN A 431 -16.28 4.91 -20.64
N SER A 432 -16.38 3.59 -20.61
CA SER A 432 -17.53 2.83 -20.11
C SER A 432 -17.15 1.92 -18.94
N VAL A 433 -18.17 1.33 -18.33
CA VAL A 433 -18.02 0.23 -17.38
C VAL A 433 -17.26 -0.92 -18.06
N GLY A 434 -16.29 -1.50 -17.34
CA GLY A 434 -15.52 -2.64 -17.84
C GLY A 434 -16.33 -3.94 -17.90
N PRO A 435 -15.79 -4.99 -18.54
CA PRO A 435 -16.51 -6.25 -18.78
C PRO A 435 -16.73 -7.10 -17.52
N LEU A 436 -15.99 -6.83 -16.44
CA LEU A 436 -16.14 -7.52 -15.16
C LEU A 436 -17.12 -6.74 -14.26
N PRO A 437 -17.84 -7.39 -13.33
CA PRO A 437 -18.61 -6.70 -12.29
C PRO A 437 -17.72 -5.77 -11.44
N PHE A 438 -18.32 -4.76 -10.79
CA PHE A 438 -17.59 -3.71 -10.07
C PHE A 438 -16.56 -4.26 -9.07
N GLY A 439 -16.96 -5.16 -8.18
CA GLY A 439 -16.08 -5.73 -7.16
C GLY A 439 -14.85 -6.47 -7.69
N PRO A 440 -15.01 -7.53 -8.52
CA PRO A 440 -13.90 -8.23 -9.16
C PRO A 440 -12.98 -7.31 -9.97
N ARG A 441 -13.55 -6.29 -10.62
CA ARG A 441 -12.81 -5.27 -11.37
C ARG A 441 -11.96 -4.40 -10.45
N CYS A 442 -12.52 -3.93 -9.34
CA CYS A 442 -11.80 -3.22 -8.30
C CYS A 442 -10.71 -4.08 -7.64
N SER A 443 -10.93 -5.38 -7.46
CA SER A 443 -9.91 -6.31 -6.96
C SER A 443 -8.74 -6.47 -7.95
N ALA A 444 -9.00 -6.52 -9.26
CA ALA A 444 -7.95 -6.53 -10.28
C ALA A 444 -7.14 -5.22 -10.29
N LEU A 445 -7.81 -4.08 -10.10
CA LEU A 445 -7.15 -2.78 -9.94
C LEU A 445 -6.33 -2.70 -8.66
N ALA A 446 -6.88 -3.16 -7.54
CA ALA A 446 -6.19 -3.21 -6.26
C ALA A 446 -4.89 -4.03 -6.34
N LYS A 447 -4.91 -5.17 -7.06
CA LYS A 447 -3.71 -5.96 -7.34
C LYS A 447 -2.65 -5.17 -8.10
N ALA A 448 -3.04 -4.52 -9.21
CA ALA A 448 -2.11 -3.71 -10.00
C ALA A 448 -1.55 -2.51 -9.23
N ILE A 449 -2.38 -1.87 -8.40
CA ILE A 449 -2.02 -0.78 -7.50
C ILE A 449 -1.04 -1.27 -6.43
N PHE A 450 -1.36 -2.35 -5.71
CA PHE A 450 -0.51 -2.88 -4.66
C PHE A 450 0.85 -3.32 -5.21
N HIS A 451 0.88 -3.98 -6.38
CA HIS A 451 2.14 -4.27 -7.07
C HIS A 451 2.94 -2.99 -7.34
N GLY A 452 2.27 -1.87 -7.61
CA GLY A 452 2.92 -0.58 -7.82
C GLY A 452 3.53 0.02 -6.58
N ILE A 453 2.76 0.07 -5.50
CA ILE A 453 3.20 0.50 -4.18
C ILE A 453 4.38 -0.37 -3.70
N ALA A 454 4.26 -1.69 -3.84
CA ALA A 454 5.31 -2.65 -3.50
C ALA A 454 6.57 -2.54 -4.37
N SER A 455 6.45 -1.95 -5.58
CA SER A 455 7.59 -1.75 -6.47
C SER A 455 8.35 -0.45 -6.18
N VAL A 456 7.90 0.39 -5.25
CA VAL A 456 8.66 1.57 -4.81
C VAL A 456 9.92 1.09 -4.09
N ARG A 457 11.08 1.71 -4.33
CA ARG A 457 12.32 1.27 -3.67
C ARG A 457 12.29 1.56 -2.17
N PRO A 458 12.93 0.73 -1.33
CA PRO A 458 12.96 0.94 0.13
C PRO A 458 13.61 2.26 0.58
N ASP A 459 14.54 2.78 -0.23
CA ASP A 459 15.30 4.02 -0.01
C ASP A 459 14.63 5.26 -0.61
N ALA A 460 13.49 5.11 -1.28
CA ALA A 460 12.72 6.25 -1.77
C ALA A 460 12.14 7.05 -0.59
N ASP A 461 11.97 8.36 -0.80
CA ASP A 461 11.28 9.25 0.14
C ASP A 461 9.84 8.75 0.37
N ASP A 462 9.36 8.89 1.61
CA ASP A 462 8.00 8.55 1.99
C ASP A 462 6.96 9.34 1.16
N ILE A 463 7.31 10.55 0.68
CA ILE A 463 6.47 11.35 -0.22
C ILE A 463 6.13 10.59 -1.52
N GLU A 464 7.05 9.80 -2.06
CA GLU A 464 6.83 9.04 -3.30
C GLU A 464 5.85 7.88 -3.09
N LEU A 465 5.88 7.29 -1.89
CA LEU A 465 4.94 6.26 -1.47
C LEU A 465 3.54 6.85 -1.28
N THR A 466 3.40 7.99 -0.61
CA THR A 466 2.16 8.76 -0.51
C THR A 466 1.60 9.06 -1.90
N ALA A 467 2.45 9.53 -2.81
CA ALA A 467 2.03 9.87 -4.17
C ALA A 467 1.54 8.64 -4.98
N GLU A 468 2.04 7.43 -4.72
CA GLU A 468 1.49 6.20 -5.32
C GLU A 468 0.11 5.84 -4.72
N ILE A 469 -0.11 6.06 -3.43
CA ILE A 469 -1.42 5.86 -2.80
C ILE A 469 -2.44 6.88 -3.33
N ASP A 470 -2.05 8.15 -3.49
CA ASP A 470 -2.96 9.16 -4.07
C ASP A 470 -3.34 8.79 -5.52
N ARG A 471 -2.36 8.35 -6.32
CA ARG A 471 -2.61 7.83 -7.67
C ARG A 471 -3.56 6.64 -7.67
N ALA A 472 -3.48 5.78 -6.66
CA ALA A 472 -4.38 4.65 -6.47
C ALA A 472 -5.81 5.11 -6.16
N THR A 473 -5.98 6.04 -5.22
CA THR A 473 -7.28 6.60 -4.87
C THR A 473 -7.96 7.22 -6.08
N MET A 474 -7.21 7.96 -6.91
CA MET A 474 -7.73 8.54 -8.16
C MET A 474 -8.23 7.49 -9.17
N ILE A 475 -7.61 6.30 -9.22
CA ILE A 475 -8.11 5.20 -10.07
C ILE A 475 -9.47 4.72 -9.58
N PHE A 476 -9.65 4.55 -8.27
CA PHE A 476 -10.91 4.10 -7.71
C PHE A 476 -12.02 5.15 -7.86
N ILE A 477 -11.72 6.44 -7.63
CA ILE A 477 -12.64 7.55 -7.88
C ILE A 477 -13.18 7.49 -9.31
N GLU A 478 -12.28 7.36 -10.28
CA GLU A 478 -12.65 7.29 -11.68
C GLU A 478 -13.48 6.03 -12.01
N GLU A 479 -13.22 4.92 -11.34
CA GLU A 479 -13.97 3.68 -11.52
C GLU A 479 -15.38 3.72 -10.91
N VAL A 480 -15.51 4.33 -9.73
CA VAL A 480 -16.81 4.60 -9.08
C VAL A 480 -17.63 5.55 -9.94
N ARG A 481 -17.01 6.63 -10.44
CA ARG A 481 -17.65 7.59 -11.34
C ARG A 481 -18.22 6.90 -12.59
N LYS A 482 -17.43 6.05 -13.26
CA LYS A 482 -17.88 5.27 -14.42
C LYS A 482 -19.07 4.36 -14.09
N GLN A 483 -19.01 3.68 -12.94
CA GLN A 483 -20.08 2.76 -12.50
C GLN A 483 -21.40 3.52 -12.27
N ARG A 484 -21.34 4.68 -11.61
CA ARG A 484 -22.52 5.51 -11.31
C ARG A 484 -23.10 6.19 -12.54
N SER A 485 -22.26 6.76 -13.41
CA SER A 485 -22.72 7.41 -14.64
C SER A 485 -23.45 6.44 -15.57
N ALA A 486 -22.99 5.19 -15.70
CA ALA A 486 -23.66 4.20 -16.55
C ALA A 486 -25.07 3.86 -16.07
N ASN A 487 -25.33 3.90 -14.76
CA ASN A 487 -26.66 3.67 -14.21
C ASN A 487 -27.65 4.79 -14.62
N ILE A 488 -27.20 6.05 -14.60
CA ILE A 488 -28.00 7.21 -15.03
C ILE A 488 -28.45 7.07 -16.49
N PHE A 489 -27.54 6.66 -17.39
CA PHE A 489 -27.89 6.44 -18.80
C PHE A 489 -28.81 5.23 -19.04
N SER A 490 -28.78 4.22 -18.15
CA SER A 490 -29.69 3.07 -18.24
C SER A 490 -31.14 3.40 -17.82
N HIS A 491 -31.33 4.37 -16.93
CA HIS A 491 -32.65 4.81 -16.47
C HIS A 491 -33.20 6.02 -17.27
N GLY A 492 -32.35 6.75 -17.99
CA GLY A 492 -32.76 7.84 -18.89
C GLY A 492 -33.19 7.41 -20.30
N ALA A 493 -33.11 6.13 -20.65
CA ALA A 493 -33.51 5.59 -21.97
C ALA A 493 -34.93 4.98 -21.97
N GLY A 494 -35.71 5.23 -20.91
CA GLY A 494 -37.06 4.70 -20.71
C GLY A 494 -38.14 5.79 -20.53
N ILE A 495 -38.03 6.90 -21.27
CA ILE A 495 -39.11 7.89 -21.44
C ILE A 495 -39.49 7.95 -22.92
#